data_AF-A0A7K2MSI0-F1
#
_entry.id   AF-A0A7K2MSI0-F1
#
_cell.length_a   1.000
_cell.length_b   1.000
_cell.length_c   1.000
_cell.angle_alpha   90.00
_cell.angle_beta   90.00
_cell.angle_gamma   90.00
#
_symmetry.space_group_name_H-M   'P 1'
#
loop_
_entity.id
_entity.type
_entity.pdbx_description
1 polymer ?
#
loop_
_entity_poly.entity_id
_entity_poly.type
_entity_poly.pdbx_seq_one_letter_code
_entity_poly.pdbx_strand_id
1 'polypeptide(L)'
;QLLLGAYQALSRQIAAGNIEMHARTEMLDLIVVDGRARGIVARDLITGKIDTYFADAVVLASGGYGNVFYLSTNAMNSNATAIWRAHRRGAYFANPCFTQIHPTCIPRTGDHQSKLTLMSESLRNDGRIWVPKAKGDDRPPNKIPEDERDYYLERIYPSFGNLVPRDIASRAAKNVCDEGRGVGPGGQGVYLDFADAIERMGRKAVEAKYGNLFDMYQRITDEDPYRVPMRIYPAVHYTMGGLWVDYDLQTTIPGLFAVGEANFSDHGANRLGASALMQGLADGYFVLPATINDYLARTPHR
;
A
#
# COMPACT_ATOMS: atom_id res chain seq x y z
N GLN A 1 -0.13 -15.40 -3.06
CA GLN A 1 0.76 -16.18 -3.94
C GLN A 1 2.12 -15.52 -4.11
N LEU A 2 2.21 -14.25 -4.54
CA LEU A 2 3.51 -13.56 -4.72
C LEU A 2 4.38 -13.45 -3.45
N LEU A 3 3.79 -13.12 -2.30
CA LEU A 3 4.53 -13.06 -1.02
C LEU A 3 5.22 -14.39 -0.70
N LEU A 4 4.50 -15.51 -0.83
CA LEU A 4 5.05 -16.84 -0.60
C LEU A 4 6.18 -17.15 -1.60
N GLY A 5 6.02 -16.77 -2.88
CA GLY A 5 7.06 -16.91 -3.88
C GLY A 5 8.33 -16.11 -3.55
N ALA A 6 8.17 -14.87 -3.08
CA ALA A 6 9.30 -14.03 -2.66
C ALA A 6 10.03 -14.63 -1.44
N TYR A 7 9.30 -15.10 -0.43
CA TYR A 7 9.90 -15.78 0.72
C TYR A 7 10.61 -17.08 0.32
N GLN A 8 10.01 -17.90 -0.53
CA GLN A 8 10.62 -19.13 -1.01
C GLN A 8 11.92 -18.85 -1.78
N ALA A 9 11.94 -17.81 -2.63
CA ALA A 9 13.14 -17.39 -3.34
C ALA A 9 14.24 -16.91 -2.39
N LEU A 10 13.89 -16.07 -1.40
CA LEU A 10 14.81 -15.62 -0.35
C LEU A 10 15.39 -16.81 0.45
N SER A 11 14.52 -17.69 0.95
CA SER A 11 14.93 -18.88 1.70
C SER A 11 15.85 -19.80 0.90
N ARG A 12 15.62 -19.94 -0.41
CA ARG A 12 16.52 -20.68 -1.29
C ARG A 12 17.91 -20.05 -1.36
N GLN A 13 18.01 -18.73 -1.44
CA GLN A 13 19.31 -18.04 -1.50
C GLN A 13 20.04 -18.07 -0.15
N ILE A 14 19.31 -18.02 0.97
CA ILE A 14 19.87 -18.27 2.31
C ILE A 14 20.44 -19.68 2.37
N ALA A 15 19.68 -20.70 1.95
CA ALA A 15 20.15 -22.09 1.94
C ALA A 15 21.36 -22.32 1.01
N ALA A 16 21.48 -21.53 -0.05
CA ALA A 16 22.64 -21.56 -0.95
C ALA A 16 23.87 -20.83 -0.41
N GLY A 17 23.77 -20.13 0.74
CA GLY A 17 24.86 -19.35 1.32
C GLY A 17 25.11 -17.99 0.66
N ASN A 18 24.22 -17.57 -0.25
CA ASN A 18 24.35 -16.28 -0.96
C ASN A 18 23.82 -15.09 -0.13
N ILE A 19 23.03 -15.36 0.91
CA ILE A 19 22.42 -14.34 1.76
C ILE A 19 22.61 -14.71 3.23
N GLU A 20 23.21 -13.79 3.99
CA GLU A 20 23.17 -13.79 5.44
C GLU A 20 21.96 -12.97 5.91
N MET A 21 21.06 -13.59 6.68
CA MET A 21 19.85 -12.93 7.15
C MET A 21 19.96 -12.55 8.63
N HIS A 22 19.95 -11.25 8.91
CA HIS A 22 19.84 -10.71 10.28
C HIS A 22 18.37 -10.37 10.61
N ALA A 23 17.55 -11.40 10.84
CA ALA A 23 16.15 -11.19 11.23
C ALA A 23 16.03 -10.44 12.56
N ARG A 24 14.92 -9.71 12.75
CA ARG A 24 14.66 -8.90 13.97
C ARG A 24 15.77 -7.88 14.25
N THR A 25 16.31 -7.29 13.19
CA THR A 25 17.33 -6.24 13.26
C THR A 25 16.77 -4.97 12.66
N GLU A 26 16.94 -3.84 13.34
CA GLU A 26 16.46 -2.53 12.90
C GLU A 26 17.64 -1.58 12.67
N MET A 27 17.72 -1.01 11.45
CA MET A 27 18.71 0.01 11.11
C MET A 27 18.50 1.26 11.97
N LEU A 28 19.49 1.67 12.76
CA LEU A 28 19.48 2.89 13.56
C LEU A 28 20.05 4.10 12.81
N ASP A 29 20.99 3.90 11.90
CA ASP A 29 21.61 4.98 11.13
C ASP A 29 22.35 4.47 9.89
N LEU A 30 22.62 5.38 8.95
CA LEU A 30 23.48 5.15 7.79
C LEU A 30 24.90 5.64 8.11
N ILE A 31 25.90 4.80 7.82
CA ILE A 31 27.30 5.17 7.94
C ILE A 31 27.72 5.85 6.63
N VAL A 32 28.12 7.12 6.73
CA VAL A 32 28.63 7.90 5.60
C VAL A 32 30.06 8.34 5.90
N VAL A 33 30.99 7.99 5.02
CA VAL A 33 32.42 8.33 5.11
C VAL A 33 32.83 8.98 3.80
N ASP A 34 33.47 10.15 3.87
CA ASP A 34 33.87 10.95 2.70
C ASP A 34 32.72 11.17 1.68
N GLY A 35 31.51 11.38 2.21
CA GLY A 35 30.30 11.58 1.41
C GLY A 35 29.69 10.32 0.78
N ARG A 36 30.25 9.13 1.03
CA ARG A 36 29.80 7.84 0.48
C ARG A 36 29.18 6.96 1.56
N ALA A 37 28.12 6.23 1.23
CA ALA A 37 27.58 5.22 2.12
C ALA A 37 28.53 4.03 2.25
N ARG A 38 28.83 3.63 3.49
CA ARG A 38 29.77 2.54 3.80
C ARG A 38 29.22 1.50 4.77
N GLY A 39 27.92 1.53 5.04
CA GLY A 39 27.28 0.57 5.93
C GLY A 39 26.14 1.15 6.74
N ILE A 40 25.72 0.41 7.75
CA ILE A 40 24.66 0.80 8.68
C ILE A 40 25.05 0.52 10.12
N VAL A 41 24.46 1.30 11.03
CA VAL A 41 24.37 0.94 12.44
C VAL A 41 23.01 0.27 12.63
N ALA A 42 22.95 -0.86 13.31
CA ALA A 42 21.69 -1.57 13.53
C ALA A 42 21.58 -2.16 14.94
N ARG A 43 20.35 -2.39 15.36
CA ARG A 43 19.99 -2.91 16.68
C ARG A 43 19.26 -4.24 16.55
N ASP A 44 19.74 -5.24 17.29
CA ASP A 44 19.00 -6.48 17.53
C ASP A 44 17.80 -6.20 18.44
N LEU A 45 16.59 -6.49 17.97
CA LEU A 45 15.34 -6.20 18.68
C LEU A 45 15.03 -7.18 19.83
N ILE A 46 15.77 -8.28 19.95
CA ILE A 46 15.65 -9.25 21.03
C ILE A 46 16.64 -8.92 22.15
N THR A 47 17.91 -8.71 21.81
CA THR A 47 18.99 -8.50 22.79
C THR A 47 19.24 -7.04 23.12
N GLY A 48 18.82 -6.11 22.25
CA GLY A 48 19.13 -4.69 22.34
C GLY A 48 20.56 -4.34 21.93
N LYS A 49 21.39 -5.32 21.55
CA LYS A 49 22.77 -5.09 21.11
C LYS A 49 22.77 -4.20 19.87
N ILE A 50 23.70 -3.24 19.85
CA ILE A 50 23.93 -2.36 18.71
C ILE A 50 25.25 -2.78 18.05
N ASP A 51 25.22 -3.02 16.75
CA ASP A 51 26.36 -3.41 15.92
C ASP A 51 26.43 -2.56 14.65
N THR A 52 27.59 -2.61 13.99
CA THR A 52 27.85 -1.96 12.70
C THR A 52 28.06 -2.99 11.61
N TYR A 53 27.44 -2.77 10.46
CA TYR A 53 27.57 -3.61 9.27
C TYR A 53 28.17 -2.76 8.16
N PHE A 54 29.43 -3.03 7.81
CA PHE A 54 30.12 -2.32 6.72
C PHE A 54 29.83 -2.99 5.38
N ALA A 55 29.70 -2.17 4.33
CA ALA A 55 29.43 -2.64 2.98
C ALA A 55 29.94 -1.64 1.94
N ASP A 56 30.25 -2.13 0.74
CA ASP A 56 30.63 -1.28 -0.39
C ASP A 56 29.44 -0.60 -1.05
N ALA A 57 28.26 -1.23 -0.96
CA ALA A 57 26.98 -0.67 -1.36
C ALA A 57 25.92 -0.98 -0.30
N VAL A 58 25.03 -0.03 -0.04
CA VAL A 58 23.87 -0.17 0.84
C VAL A 58 22.61 -0.02 0.00
N VAL A 59 21.67 -0.95 0.11
CA VAL A 59 20.39 -0.90 -0.59
C VAL A 59 19.25 -0.80 0.42
N LEU A 60 18.43 0.24 0.32
CA LEU A 60 17.23 0.40 1.14
C LEU A 60 15.99 -0.09 0.38
N ALA A 61 15.43 -1.21 0.84
CA ALA A 61 14.17 -1.78 0.38
C ALA A 61 13.13 -1.78 1.54
N SER A 62 13.13 -0.73 2.36
CA SER A 62 12.42 -0.68 3.65
C SER A 62 10.90 -0.44 3.54
N GLY A 63 10.40 -0.22 2.32
CA GLY A 63 9.05 0.27 2.09
C GLY A 63 8.91 1.77 2.35
N GLY A 64 7.66 2.24 2.25
CA GLY A 64 7.30 3.65 2.35
C GLY A 64 7.08 4.18 3.77
N TYR A 65 6.48 5.37 3.83
CA TYR A 65 6.21 6.10 5.07
C TYR A 65 4.72 6.18 5.42
N GLY A 66 3.88 5.24 4.96
CA GLY A 66 2.43 5.26 5.20
C GLY A 66 2.00 5.28 6.67
N ASN A 67 2.84 4.82 7.60
CA ASN A 67 2.55 4.82 9.04
C ASN A 67 2.77 6.18 9.74
N VAL A 68 3.17 7.24 9.03
CA VAL A 68 3.09 8.59 9.59
C VAL A 68 1.64 9.06 9.77
N PHE A 69 0.70 8.40 9.09
CA PHE A 69 -0.73 8.60 9.26
C PHE A 69 -1.25 7.67 10.36
N TYR A 70 -2.10 8.21 11.24
CA TYR A 70 -2.66 7.48 12.38
C TYR A 70 -3.37 6.17 11.97
N LEU A 71 -4.16 6.21 10.90
CA LEU A 71 -4.80 5.03 10.31
C LEU A 71 -4.43 4.92 8.84
N SER A 72 -3.76 3.81 8.49
CA SER A 72 -3.43 3.43 7.13
C SER A 72 -3.70 1.95 6.92
N THR A 73 -3.58 1.48 5.68
CA THR A 73 -3.67 0.04 5.38
C THR A 73 -2.35 -0.70 5.62
N ASN A 74 -1.28 0.01 5.93
CA ASN A 74 0.06 -0.54 5.98
C ASN A 74 0.22 -1.45 7.21
N ALA A 75 1.26 -2.28 7.23
CA ALA A 75 1.59 -3.03 8.43
C ALA A 75 2.26 -2.09 9.43
N MET A 76 2.10 -2.28 10.74
CA MET A 76 2.71 -1.41 11.76
C MET A 76 4.24 -1.29 11.64
N ASN A 77 4.88 -2.33 11.11
CA ASN A 77 6.33 -2.37 10.88
C ASN A 77 6.77 -1.72 9.57
N SER A 78 5.85 -1.22 8.72
CA SER A 78 6.16 -0.34 7.59
C SER A 78 6.55 1.05 8.11
N ASN A 79 7.64 1.09 8.87
CA ASN A 79 8.08 2.28 9.58
C ASN A 79 9.01 3.09 8.67
N ALA A 80 8.78 4.41 8.61
CA ALA A 80 9.48 5.33 7.72
C ALA A 80 10.96 5.53 8.07
N THR A 81 11.48 4.83 9.08
CA THR A 81 12.66 5.27 9.80
C THR A 81 13.94 5.12 8.99
N ALA A 82 14.09 4.04 8.20
CA ALA A 82 15.29 3.81 7.41
C ALA A 82 15.49 4.89 6.34
N ILE A 83 14.46 5.16 5.52
CA ILE A 83 14.50 6.23 4.50
C ILE A 83 14.64 7.62 5.13
N TRP A 84 14.01 7.86 6.28
CA TRP A 84 14.14 9.13 6.99
C TRP A 84 15.55 9.34 7.55
N ARG A 85 16.17 8.28 8.12
CA ARG A 85 17.55 8.30 8.61
C ARG A 85 18.53 8.57 7.47
N ALA A 86 18.36 7.92 6.32
CA ALA A 86 19.14 8.22 5.13
C ALA A 86 18.98 9.69 4.69
N HIS A 87 17.76 10.22 4.68
CA HIS A 87 17.52 11.63 4.39
C HIS A 87 18.25 12.56 5.36
N ARG A 88 18.22 12.26 6.65
CA ARG A 88 18.98 13.01 7.68
C ARG A 88 20.50 12.96 7.49
N ARG A 89 21.01 12.00 6.70
CA ARG A 89 22.42 11.88 6.32
C ARG A 89 22.75 12.55 4.99
N GLY A 90 21.79 13.25 4.38
CA GLY A 90 22.00 14.05 3.16
C GLY A 90 21.40 13.44 1.90
N ALA A 91 20.76 12.28 1.97
CA ALA A 91 20.03 11.74 0.82
C ALA A 91 18.82 12.63 0.53
N TYR A 92 18.59 13.00 -0.73
CA TYR A 92 17.43 13.82 -1.06
C TYR A 92 16.14 13.01 -0.90
N PHE A 93 15.06 13.71 -0.58
CA PHE A 93 13.72 13.13 -0.46
C PHE A 93 12.79 13.85 -1.44
N ALA A 94 12.06 13.08 -2.24
CA ALA A 94 11.22 13.61 -3.30
C ALA A 94 9.75 13.29 -3.05
N ASN A 95 8.89 14.24 -3.41
CA ASN A 95 7.44 14.11 -3.38
C ASN A 95 6.82 13.61 -2.05
N PRO A 96 7.24 14.10 -0.86
CA PRO A 96 6.73 13.60 0.42
C PRO A 96 5.22 13.79 0.62
N CYS A 97 4.59 14.69 -0.15
CA CYS A 97 3.15 14.93 -0.13
C CYS A 97 2.35 13.98 -1.03
N PHE A 98 3.00 13.16 -1.86
CA PHE A 98 2.32 12.25 -2.78
C PHE A 98 2.10 10.89 -2.11
N THR A 99 1.02 10.83 -1.36
CA THR A 99 0.52 9.61 -0.70
C THR A 99 -0.85 9.23 -1.25
N GLN A 100 -0.96 8.01 -1.77
CA GLN A 100 -2.18 7.51 -2.37
C GLN A 100 -3.16 7.01 -1.29
N ILE A 101 -4.42 7.39 -1.49
CA ILE A 101 -5.56 6.94 -0.71
C ILE A 101 -6.27 5.85 -1.52
N HIS A 102 -6.53 4.70 -0.90
CA HIS A 102 -7.31 3.62 -1.48
C HIS A 102 -8.80 3.83 -1.18
N PRO A 103 -9.72 3.65 -2.14
CA PRO A 103 -11.15 3.95 -1.93
C PRO A 103 -11.92 2.87 -1.17
N THR A 104 -11.46 1.61 -1.20
CA THR A 104 -12.23 0.45 -0.73
C THR A 104 -11.68 -0.19 0.55
N CYS A 105 -11.39 0.58 1.59
CA CYS A 105 -10.97 0.01 2.87
C CYS A 105 -12.20 -0.25 3.77
N ILE A 106 -12.14 -1.26 4.63
CA ILE A 106 -13.18 -1.45 5.64
C ILE A 106 -13.14 -0.24 6.59
N PRO A 107 -14.28 0.45 6.83
CA PRO A 107 -14.35 1.58 7.74
C PRO A 107 -13.85 1.23 9.15
N ARG A 108 -13.46 2.27 9.88
CA ARG A 108 -13.08 2.12 11.28
C ARG A 108 -14.29 1.63 12.09
N THR A 109 -14.11 0.56 12.87
CA THR A 109 -15.14 0.00 13.75
C THR A 109 -14.96 0.38 15.21
N GLY A 110 -13.76 0.86 15.61
CA GLY A 110 -13.52 1.34 16.97
C GLY A 110 -12.14 1.95 17.22
N ASP A 111 -11.91 2.36 18.46
CA ASP A 111 -10.69 3.11 18.84
C ASP A 111 -9.43 2.25 19.03
N HIS A 112 -9.59 0.94 19.12
CA HIS A 112 -8.51 -0.02 19.34
C HIS A 112 -7.77 -0.45 18.06
N GLN A 113 -8.24 -0.02 16.88
CA GLN A 113 -7.64 -0.41 15.61
C GLN A 113 -6.31 0.31 15.39
N SER A 114 -5.26 -0.47 15.08
CA SER A 114 -3.93 0.04 14.72
C SER A 114 -3.75 0.23 13.21
N LYS A 115 -4.62 -0.37 12.40
CA LYS A 115 -4.63 -0.26 10.94
C LYS A 115 -6.03 -0.51 10.37
N LEU A 116 -6.22 -0.14 9.11
CA LEU A 116 -7.42 -0.44 8.34
C LEU A 116 -7.18 -1.63 7.39
N THR A 117 -8.23 -2.41 7.14
CA THR A 117 -8.15 -3.54 6.22
C THR A 117 -8.52 -3.09 4.81
N LEU A 118 -7.63 -3.36 3.88
CA LEU A 118 -7.85 -3.13 2.45
C LEU A 118 -8.79 -4.20 1.88
N MET A 119 -9.82 -3.79 1.15
CA MET A 119 -10.52 -4.66 0.21
C MET A 119 -10.01 -4.41 -1.21
N SER A 120 -9.77 -5.47 -1.97
CA SER A 120 -9.16 -5.39 -3.31
C SER A 120 -9.93 -4.44 -4.24
N GLU A 121 -9.19 -3.65 -5.01
CA GLU A 121 -9.74 -2.81 -6.08
C GLU A 121 -10.57 -3.60 -7.10
N SER A 122 -10.22 -4.88 -7.33
CA SER A 122 -10.94 -5.77 -8.24
C SER A 122 -12.44 -5.92 -7.92
N LEU A 123 -12.86 -5.59 -6.70
CA LEU A 123 -14.26 -5.61 -6.32
C LEU A 123 -15.08 -4.54 -7.07
N ARG A 124 -14.49 -3.40 -7.43
CA ARG A 124 -15.16 -2.33 -8.18
C ARG A 124 -15.45 -2.70 -9.64
N ASN A 125 -14.84 -3.77 -10.15
CA ASN A 125 -15.07 -4.23 -11.52
C ASN A 125 -16.51 -4.73 -11.72
N ASP A 126 -17.04 -5.43 -10.71
CA ASP A 126 -18.36 -6.05 -10.78
C ASP A 126 -19.34 -5.46 -9.74
N GLY A 127 -18.83 -4.90 -8.63
CA GLY A 127 -19.64 -4.27 -7.59
C GLY A 127 -20.01 -2.82 -7.91
N ARG A 128 -21.22 -2.42 -7.50
CA ARG A 128 -21.73 -1.05 -7.66
C ARG A 128 -21.64 -0.28 -6.34
N ILE A 129 -21.28 1.00 -6.43
CA ILE A 129 -21.06 1.83 -5.24
C ILE A 129 -22.18 2.86 -5.11
N TRP A 130 -22.81 2.92 -3.94
CA TRP A 130 -23.93 3.83 -3.69
C TRP A 130 -24.02 4.32 -2.25
N VAL A 131 -24.78 5.40 -2.06
CA VAL A 131 -25.23 5.92 -0.76
C VAL A 131 -26.73 6.21 -0.82
N PRO A 132 -27.45 6.26 0.31
CA PRO A 132 -28.82 6.74 0.33
C PRO A 132 -28.90 8.20 -0.18
N LYS A 133 -29.96 8.54 -0.92
CA LYS A 133 -30.22 9.93 -1.33
C LYS A 133 -30.55 10.81 -0.12
N ALA A 134 -31.29 10.26 0.84
CA ALA A 134 -31.64 10.94 2.09
C ALA A 134 -30.43 11.01 3.04
N LYS A 135 -30.26 12.15 3.70
CA LYS A 135 -29.21 12.34 4.72
C LYS A 135 -29.61 11.65 6.02
N GLY A 136 -28.65 11.03 6.70
CA GLY A 136 -28.88 10.33 7.98
C GLY A 136 -29.85 9.14 7.87
N ASP A 137 -29.90 8.49 6.70
CA ASP A 137 -30.74 7.31 6.51
C ASP A 137 -30.08 6.06 7.09
N ASP A 138 -30.57 5.65 8.27
CA ASP A 138 -30.05 4.52 9.03
C ASP A 138 -30.80 3.20 8.73
N ARG A 139 -31.66 3.17 7.70
CA ARG A 139 -32.34 1.93 7.30
C ARG A 139 -31.31 0.87 6.87
N PRO A 140 -31.58 -0.42 7.14
CA PRO A 140 -30.80 -1.50 6.55
C PRO A 140 -30.74 -1.36 5.02
N PRO A 141 -29.59 -1.61 4.36
CA PRO A 141 -29.42 -1.36 2.93
C PRO A 141 -30.40 -2.11 2.03
N ASN A 142 -30.82 -3.32 2.46
CA ASN A 142 -31.83 -4.12 1.76
C ASN A 142 -33.27 -3.58 1.88
N LYS A 143 -33.50 -2.53 2.68
CA LYS A 143 -34.76 -1.81 2.82
C LYS A 143 -34.77 -0.46 2.11
N ILE A 144 -33.67 -0.07 1.48
CA ILE A 144 -33.56 1.16 0.68
C ILE A 144 -33.85 0.78 -0.78
N PRO A 145 -35.00 1.22 -1.35
CA PRO A 145 -35.36 0.97 -2.74
C PRO A 145 -34.34 1.54 -3.73
N GLU A 146 -34.26 0.97 -4.93
CA GLU A 146 -33.30 1.37 -5.97
C GLU A 146 -33.39 2.86 -6.33
N ASP A 147 -34.60 3.40 -6.40
CA ASP A 147 -34.86 4.81 -6.72
C ASP A 147 -34.47 5.77 -5.58
N GLU A 148 -34.17 5.27 -4.39
CA GLU A 148 -33.66 6.03 -3.25
C GLU A 148 -32.13 5.93 -3.10
N ARG A 149 -31.46 5.18 -3.98
CA ARG A 149 -29.99 5.03 -4.00
C ARG A 149 -29.33 6.03 -4.96
N ASP A 150 -28.21 6.61 -4.56
CA ASP A 150 -27.35 7.43 -5.42
C ASP A 150 -26.07 6.67 -5.76
N TYR A 151 -26.01 6.14 -6.99
CA TYR A 151 -24.81 5.59 -7.60
C TYR A 151 -23.90 6.74 -8.07
N TYR A 152 -23.36 7.49 -7.10
CA TYR A 152 -22.76 8.80 -7.34
C TYR A 152 -21.58 8.75 -8.33
N LEU A 153 -20.79 7.68 -8.37
CA LEU A 153 -19.70 7.53 -9.35
C LEU A 153 -20.24 7.33 -10.78
N GLU A 154 -21.25 6.49 -10.94
CA GLU A 154 -21.91 6.25 -12.23
C GLU A 154 -22.61 7.52 -12.74
N ARG A 155 -23.18 8.31 -11.83
CA ARG A 155 -23.81 9.59 -12.16
C ARG A 155 -22.80 10.68 -12.54
N ILE A 156 -21.71 10.83 -11.79
CA ILE A 156 -20.71 11.89 -12.01
C ILE A 156 -19.78 11.54 -13.18
N TYR A 157 -19.47 10.25 -13.37
CA TYR A 157 -18.53 9.76 -14.38
C TYR A 157 -19.16 8.64 -15.24
N PRO A 158 -20.16 8.92 -16.11
CA PRO A 158 -20.92 7.89 -16.82
C PRO A 158 -20.08 6.92 -17.66
N SER A 159 -18.97 7.40 -18.25
CA SER A 159 -18.09 6.56 -19.09
C SER A 159 -17.21 5.60 -18.30
N PHE A 160 -16.93 5.88 -17.02
CA PHE A 160 -16.03 5.08 -16.18
C PHE A 160 -16.77 4.35 -15.05
N GLY A 161 -17.85 4.92 -14.54
CA GLY A 161 -18.57 4.43 -13.38
C GLY A 161 -17.65 4.16 -12.20
N ASN A 162 -17.71 2.94 -11.66
CA ASN A 162 -16.91 2.54 -10.50
C ASN A 162 -15.42 2.32 -10.82
N LEU A 163 -15.00 2.43 -12.10
CA LEU A 163 -13.62 2.25 -12.56
C LEU A 163 -12.81 3.55 -12.70
N VAL A 164 -13.31 4.66 -12.17
CA VAL A 164 -12.53 5.90 -12.08
C VAL A 164 -11.20 5.69 -11.31
N PRO A 165 -10.18 6.52 -11.57
CA PRO A 165 -8.95 6.58 -10.79
C PRO A 165 -9.18 6.63 -9.28
N ARG A 166 -8.26 6.04 -8.50
CA ARG A 166 -8.40 5.87 -7.06
C ARG A 166 -8.60 7.19 -6.30
N ASP A 167 -7.88 8.24 -6.69
CA ASP A 167 -8.01 9.58 -6.11
C ASP A 167 -9.41 10.17 -6.33
N ILE A 168 -9.98 9.98 -7.52
CA ILE A 168 -11.35 10.40 -7.85
C ILE A 168 -12.36 9.61 -7.01
N ALA A 169 -12.25 8.29 -6.98
CA ALA A 169 -13.13 7.44 -6.17
C ALA A 169 -13.09 7.80 -4.69
N SER A 170 -11.88 7.94 -4.13
CA SER A 170 -11.66 8.29 -2.71
C SER A 170 -12.23 9.67 -2.38
N ARG A 171 -11.98 10.68 -3.22
CA ARG A 171 -12.47 12.04 -3.00
C ARG A 171 -13.99 12.11 -3.11
N ALA A 172 -14.59 11.42 -4.08
CA ALA A 172 -16.04 11.35 -4.22
C ALA A 172 -16.71 10.64 -3.04
N ALA A 173 -16.15 9.50 -2.58
CA ALA A 173 -16.65 8.80 -1.38
C ALA A 173 -16.57 9.69 -0.13
N LYS A 174 -15.47 10.43 0.04
CA LYS A 174 -15.33 11.39 1.14
C LYS A 174 -16.37 12.51 1.05
N ASN A 175 -16.56 13.12 -0.12
CA ASN A 175 -17.51 14.23 -0.30
C ASN A 175 -18.94 13.81 0.04
N VAL A 176 -19.41 12.65 -0.42
CA VAL A 176 -20.78 12.19 -0.10
C VAL A 176 -20.97 11.90 1.38
N CYS A 177 -19.92 11.44 2.08
CA CYS A 177 -19.95 11.27 3.52
C CYS A 177 -19.99 12.62 4.25
N ASP A 178 -19.14 13.57 3.85
CA ASP A 178 -19.07 14.92 4.46
C ASP A 178 -20.38 15.71 4.27
N GLU A 179 -21.16 15.41 3.22
CA GLU A 179 -22.49 16.00 2.98
C GLU A 179 -23.60 15.42 3.88
N GLY A 180 -23.30 14.39 4.68
CA GLY A 180 -24.21 13.73 5.61
C GLY A 180 -24.97 12.52 5.04
N ARG A 181 -24.50 11.96 3.91
CA ARG A 181 -25.09 10.76 3.27
C ARG A 181 -24.27 9.49 3.49
N GLY A 182 -23.18 9.57 4.24
CA GLY A 182 -22.37 8.40 4.55
C GLY A 182 -23.09 7.43 5.49
N VAL A 183 -22.68 6.17 5.43
CA VAL A 183 -23.37 5.04 6.08
C VAL A 183 -22.53 4.38 7.16
N GLY A 184 -23.19 3.65 8.05
CA GLY A 184 -22.56 2.99 9.18
C GLY A 184 -22.18 3.94 10.33
N PRO A 185 -21.56 3.41 11.40
CA PRO A 185 -21.22 4.20 12.57
C PRO A 185 -20.36 5.43 12.21
N GLY A 186 -20.79 6.61 12.65
CA GLY A 186 -20.09 7.87 12.38
C GLY A 186 -20.24 8.41 10.96
N GLY A 187 -21.04 7.78 10.08
CA GLY A 187 -21.29 8.26 8.72
C GLY A 187 -20.07 8.24 7.81
N GLN A 188 -19.06 7.42 8.13
CA GLN A 188 -17.82 7.30 7.37
C GLN A 188 -17.80 5.99 6.56
N GLY A 189 -18.70 5.91 5.58
CA GLY A 189 -18.80 4.74 4.73
C GLY A 189 -19.70 4.98 3.53
N VAL A 190 -19.47 4.21 2.48
CA VAL A 190 -20.40 4.05 1.34
C VAL A 190 -20.62 2.55 1.10
N TYR A 191 -21.72 2.19 0.44
CA TYR A 191 -22.00 0.79 0.13
C TYR A 191 -21.28 0.34 -1.14
N LEU A 192 -20.75 -0.88 -1.12
CA LEU A 192 -20.24 -1.62 -2.26
C LEU A 192 -21.05 -2.90 -2.40
N ASP A 193 -21.91 -2.93 -3.41
CA ASP A 193 -22.98 -3.91 -3.58
C ASP A 193 -22.70 -4.86 -4.76
N PHE A 194 -22.93 -6.15 -4.54
CA PHE A 194 -22.72 -7.22 -5.51
C PHE A 194 -24.03 -7.87 -5.99
N ALA A 195 -25.20 -7.37 -5.59
CA ALA A 195 -26.50 -7.93 -5.99
C ALA A 195 -26.61 -8.10 -7.52
N ASP A 196 -26.34 -7.05 -8.28
CA ASP A 196 -26.41 -7.06 -9.75
C ASP A 196 -25.40 -8.03 -10.38
N ALA A 197 -24.20 -8.13 -9.80
CA ALA A 197 -23.21 -9.09 -10.26
C ALA A 197 -23.69 -10.52 -10.02
N ILE A 198 -24.21 -10.82 -8.83
CA ILE A 198 -24.73 -12.14 -8.47
C ILE A 198 -25.92 -12.52 -9.36
N GLU A 199 -26.82 -11.58 -9.66
CA GLU A 199 -27.93 -11.81 -10.60
C GLU A 199 -27.40 -12.11 -12.01
N ARG A 200 -26.45 -11.30 -12.51
CA ARG A 200 -25.91 -11.42 -13.86
C ARG A 200 -25.09 -12.69 -14.09
N MET A 201 -24.22 -13.08 -13.16
CA MET A 201 -23.26 -14.19 -13.37
C MET A 201 -23.50 -15.42 -12.47
N GLY A 202 -24.40 -15.31 -11.49
CA GLY A 202 -24.66 -16.36 -10.52
C GLY A 202 -23.64 -16.39 -9.38
N ARG A 203 -24.09 -16.83 -8.19
CA ARG A 203 -23.29 -16.87 -6.97
C ARG A 203 -21.97 -17.63 -7.12
N LYS A 204 -21.97 -18.80 -7.77
CA LYS A 204 -20.76 -19.63 -7.95
C LYS A 204 -19.65 -18.91 -8.72
N ALA A 205 -20.01 -18.11 -9.72
CA ALA A 205 -19.03 -17.35 -10.51
C ALA A 205 -18.47 -16.16 -9.71
N VAL A 206 -19.31 -15.48 -8.92
CA VAL A 206 -18.87 -14.44 -7.97
C VAL A 206 -17.94 -15.03 -6.92
N GLU A 207 -18.28 -16.18 -6.34
CA GLU A 207 -17.48 -16.89 -5.35
C GLU A 207 -16.11 -17.32 -5.89
N ALA A 208 -16.07 -17.84 -7.12
CA ALA A 208 -14.81 -18.21 -7.76
C ALA A 208 -13.86 -17.00 -7.95
N LYS A 209 -14.41 -15.81 -8.20
CA LYS A 209 -13.62 -14.57 -8.38
C LYS A 209 -13.26 -13.88 -7.06
N TYR A 210 -14.18 -13.85 -6.12
CA TYR A 210 -14.16 -12.92 -4.98
C TYR A 210 -14.33 -13.60 -3.61
N GLY A 211 -14.55 -14.92 -3.56
CA GLY A 211 -14.88 -15.65 -2.33
C GLY A 211 -13.91 -15.40 -1.18
N ASN A 212 -12.60 -15.44 -1.44
CA ASN A 212 -11.58 -15.13 -0.44
C ASN A 212 -11.73 -13.71 0.16
N LEU A 213 -12.15 -12.73 -0.65
CA LEU A 213 -12.37 -11.36 -0.18
C LEU A 213 -13.67 -11.29 0.63
N PHE A 214 -14.72 -12.00 0.22
CA PHE A 214 -15.99 -12.03 0.92
C PHE A 214 -15.85 -12.70 2.29
N ASP A 215 -15.14 -13.83 2.34
CA ASP A 215 -14.80 -14.53 3.59
C ASP A 215 -13.99 -13.64 4.53
N MET A 216 -13.02 -12.89 3.98
CA MET A 216 -12.23 -11.94 4.77
C MET A 216 -13.10 -10.82 5.34
N TYR A 217 -14.00 -10.24 4.55
CA TYR A 217 -14.92 -9.20 5.01
C TYR A 217 -15.87 -9.74 6.09
N GLN A 218 -16.49 -10.90 5.85
CA GLN A 218 -17.40 -11.53 6.81
C GLN A 218 -16.69 -11.86 8.13
N ARG A 219 -15.45 -12.36 8.10
CA ARG A 219 -14.68 -12.61 9.33
C ARG A 219 -14.37 -11.36 10.13
N ILE A 220 -14.27 -10.19 9.48
CA ILE A 220 -13.93 -8.93 10.14
C ILE A 220 -15.19 -8.21 10.64
N THR A 221 -16.27 -8.27 9.88
CA THR A 221 -17.46 -7.42 10.10
C THR A 221 -18.70 -8.20 10.55
N ASP A 222 -18.67 -9.53 10.47
CA ASP A 222 -19.79 -10.45 10.66
C ASP A 222 -20.97 -10.23 9.68
N GLU A 223 -20.72 -9.55 8.56
CA GLU A 223 -21.69 -9.28 7.50
C GLU A 223 -21.37 -10.11 6.25
N ASP A 224 -22.37 -10.80 5.69
CA ASP A 224 -22.25 -11.63 4.48
C ASP A 224 -22.39 -10.80 3.19
N PRO A 225 -21.32 -10.58 2.40
CA PRO A 225 -21.38 -9.77 1.18
C PRO A 225 -22.23 -10.36 0.05
N TYR A 226 -22.63 -11.63 0.14
CA TYR A 226 -23.59 -12.21 -0.80
C TYR A 226 -25.03 -11.78 -0.52
N ARG A 227 -25.30 -11.19 0.65
CA ARG A 227 -26.66 -10.85 1.13
C ARG A 227 -26.84 -9.36 1.40
N VAL A 228 -25.80 -8.70 1.89
CA VAL A 228 -25.81 -7.27 2.20
C VAL A 228 -24.58 -6.61 1.58
N PRO A 229 -24.68 -5.35 1.11
CA PRO A 229 -23.53 -4.64 0.57
C PRO A 229 -22.44 -4.45 1.63
N MET A 230 -21.19 -4.52 1.20
CA MET A 230 -20.05 -4.16 2.05
C MET A 230 -20.06 -2.66 2.34
N ARG A 231 -19.54 -2.27 3.50
CA ARG A 231 -19.22 -0.88 3.79
C ARG A 231 -17.75 -0.63 3.49
N ILE A 232 -17.48 0.44 2.75
CA ILE A 232 -16.13 0.85 2.36
C ILE A 232 -15.89 2.33 2.64
N TYR A 233 -14.65 2.70 2.93
CA TYR A 233 -14.24 4.08 3.13
C TYR A 233 -12.78 4.31 2.68
N PRO A 234 -12.39 5.53 2.29
CA PRO A 234 -11.03 5.82 1.88
C PRO A 234 -9.99 5.73 3.01
N ALA A 235 -8.80 5.18 2.72
CA ALA A 235 -7.66 5.18 3.67
C ALA A 235 -6.29 5.28 2.97
N VAL A 236 -5.28 5.80 3.67
CA VAL A 236 -3.90 5.88 3.16
C VAL A 236 -3.34 4.47 2.90
N HIS A 237 -2.67 4.27 1.77
CA HIS A 237 -2.26 2.93 1.31
C HIS A 237 -0.85 2.82 0.73
N TYR A 238 -0.39 3.82 -0.02
CA TYR A 238 0.90 3.73 -0.70
C TYR A 238 1.56 5.10 -0.74
N THR A 239 2.88 5.16 -0.60
CA THR A 239 3.65 6.42 -0.72
C THR A 239 4.40 6.45 -2.04
N MET A 240 4.04 7.39 -2.91
CA MET A 240 4.72 7.59 -4.20
C MET A 240 5.98 8.43 -4.03
N GLY A 241 6.03 9.30 -3.03
CA GLY A 241 7.29 9.91 -2.63
C GLY A 241 8.21 8.91 -1.92
N GLY A 242 9.46 9.30 -1.74
CA GLY A 242 10.48 8.48 -1.11
C GLY A 242 11.85 9.14 -1.22
N LEU A 243 12.91 8.35 -1.03
CA LEU A 243 14.26 8.81 -1.37
C LEU A 243 14.34 9.14 -2.86
N TRP A 244 14.98 10.25 -3.18
CA TRP A 244 15.34 10.56 -4.55
C TRP A 244 16.40 9.57 -5.03
N VAL A 245 16.23 9.07 -6.24
CA VAL A 245 17.16 8.19 -6.94
C VAL A 245 17.32 8.63 -8.40
N ASP A 246 18.47 8.32 -8.99
CA ASP A 246 18.68 8.43 -10.43
C ASP A 246 18.15 7.18 -11.19
N TYR A 247 18.46 7.10 -12.50
CA TYR A 247 18.07 5.97 -13.34
C TYR A 247 18.74 4.65 -12.95
N ASP A 248 19.83 4.70 -12.19
CA ASP A 248 20.56 3.54 -11.69
C ASP A 248 20.04 3.07 -10.31
N LEU A 249 19.00 3.75 -9.80
CA LEU A 249 18.42 3.61 -8.47
C LEU A 249 19.37 4.02 -7.33
N GLN A 250 20.42 4.78 -7.66
CA GLN A 250 21.36 5.35 -6.69
C GLN A 250 20.80 6.68 -6.17
N THR A 251 20.85 6.86 -4.85
CA THR A 251 20.45 8.11 -4.21
C THR A 251 21.50 9.20 -4.43
N THR A 252 21.26 10.41 -3.93
CA THR A 252 22.27 11.49 -3.96
C THR A 252 23.51 11.21 -3.10
N ILE A 253 23.49 10.17 -2.25
CA ILE A 253 24.67 9.68 -1.55
C ILE A 253 25.25 8.52 -2.38
N PRO A 254 26.46 8.66 -2.96
CA PRO A 254 27.12 7.57 -3.66
C PRO A 254 27.20 6.30 -2.81
N GLY A 255 26.92 5.15 -3.42
CA GLY A 255 26.91 3.85 -2.74
C GLY A 255 25.66 3.54 -1.93
N LEU A 256 24.71 4.48 -1.81
CA LEU A 256 23.39 4.23 -1.27
C LEU A 256 22.37 4.13 -2.40
N PHE A 257 21.68 3.00 -2.48
CA PHE A 257 20.60 2.72 -3.42
C PHE A 257 19.27 2.61 -2.68
N ALA A 258 18.15 2.87 -3.36
CA ALA A 258 16.82 2.69 -2.80
C ALA A 258 15.85 2.09 -3.83
N VAL A 259 15.04 1.12 -3.40
CA VAL A 259 14.16 0.34 -4.30
C VAL A 259 12.75 0.15 -3.74
N GLY A 260 11.81 -0.10 -4.64
CA GLY A 260 10.40 -0.27 -4.28
C GLY A 260 9.82 1.02 -3.70
N GLU A 261 8.88 0.88 -2.78
CA GLU A 261 8.20 2.01 -2.13
C GLU A 261 9.14 2.91 -1.28
N ALA A 262 10.40 2.53 -1.12
CA ALA A 262 11.39 3.39 -0.45
C ALA A 262 11.85 4.56 -1.34
N ASN A 263 11.70 4.47 -2.67
CA ASN A 263 12.10 5.50 -3.64
C ASN A 263 10.88 6.20 -4.27
N PHE A 264 11.13 7.27 -5.04
CA PHE A 264 10.09 8.13 -5.62
C PHE A 264 9.77 7.93 -7.11
N SER A 265 10.54 7.11 -7.85
CA SER A 265 10.78 7.34 -9.29
C SER A 265 9.60 7.03 -10.21
N ASP A 266 8.85 5.96 -9.95
CA ASP A 266 8.06 5.33 -11.01
C ASP A 266 6.62 5.82 -11.14
N HIS A 267 6.06 6.38 -10.06
CA HIS A 267 4.61 6.53 -9.94
C HIS A 267 4.11 7.97 -10.06
N GLY A 268 5.02 8.94 -10.17
CA GLY A 268 4.69 10.36 -10.20
C GLY A 268 3.75 10.74 -9.04
N ALA A 269 2.63 11.39 -9.36
CA ALA A 269 1.65 11.81 -8.35
C ALA A 269 0.56 10.78 -8.05
N ASN A 270 0.41 9.72 -8.85
CA ASN A 270 -0.67 8.74 -8.69
C ASN A 270 -0.30 7.38 -9.27
N ARG A 271 -0.07 6.42 -8.38
CA ARG A 271 0.27 5.04 -8.74
C ARG A 271 -0.92 4.31 -9.36
N LEU A 272 -0.72 3.65 -10.51
CA LEU A 272 -1.71 2.72 -11.06
C LEU A 272 -1.90 1.48 -10.17
N GLY A 273 -3.10 0.89 -10.19
CA GLY A 273 -3.37 -0.36 -9.47
C GLY A 273 -2.38 -1.45 -9.87
N ALA A 274 -1.95 -2.26 -8.89
CA ALA A 274 -1.00 -3.37 -9.05
C ALA A 274 0.45 -3.03 -9.45
N SER A 275 0.80 -1.77 -9.76
CA SER A 275 2.15 -1.44 -10.26
C SER A 275 3.27 -1.44 -9.19
N ALA A 276 2.96 -1.30 -7.89
CA ALA A 276 4.04 -1.27 -6.87
C ALA A 276 4.80 -2.60 -6.73
N LEU A 277 4.11 -3.74 -6.88
CA LEU A 277 4.78 -5.04 -6.86
C LEU A 277 5.63 -5.24 -8.12
N MET A 278 5.16 -4.68 -9.24
CA MET A 278 5.93 -4.65 -10.48
C MET A 278 7.20 -3.82 -10.32
N GLN A 279 7.13 -2.62 -9.72
CA GLN A 279 8.30 -1.82 -9.36
C GLN A 279 9.28 -2.63 -8.50
N GLY A 280 8.82 -3.20 -7.39
CA GLY A 280 9.72 -3.95 -6.49
C GLY A 280 10.43 -5.11 -7.20
N LEU A 281 9.75 -5.78 -8.12
CA LEU A 281 10.36 -6.81 -8.96
C LEU A 281 11.30 -6.22 -10.02
N ALA A 282 10.92 -5.12 -10.67
CA ALA A 282 11.71 -4.50 -11.71
C ALA A 282 13.02 -3.93 -11.16
N ASP A 283 12.94 -3.14 -10.09
CA ASP A 283 14.08 -2.57 -9.39
C ASP A 283 15.05 -3.66 -8.95
N GLY A 284 14.54 -4.69 -8.25
CA GLY A 284 15.36 -5.72 -7.64
C GLY A 284 15.93 -6.77 -8.61
N TYR A 285 15.19 -7.12 -9.66
CA TYR A 285 15.57 -8.20 -10.58
C TYR A 285 16.20 -7.69 -11.87
N PHE A 286 15.74 -6.56 -12.42
CA PHE A 286 16.21 -6.08 -13.73
C PHE A 286 17.21 -4.93 -13.61
N VAL A 287 17.08 -4.04 -12.63
CA VAL A 287 17.90 -2.82 -12.55
C VAL A 287 19.12 -3.02 -11.64
N LEU A 288 18.91 -3.30 -10.35
CA LEU A 288 19.99 -3.39 -9.36
C LEU A 288 21.14 -4.32 -9.73
N PRO A 289 20.93 -5.52 -10.30
CA PRO A 289 22.04 -6.40 -10.64
C PRO A 289 23.02 -5.78 -11.64
N ALA A 290 22.55 -4.94 -12.56
CA ALA A 290 23.43 -4.25 -13.49
C ALA A 290 24.10 -3.03 -12.84
N THR A 291 23.31 -2.22 -12.13
CA THR A 291 23.75 -0.91 -11.64
C THR A 291 24.68 -1.01 -10.44
N ILE A 292 24.45 -1.96 -9.53
CA ILE A 292 25.37 -2.23 -8.42
C ILE A 292 26.71 -2.75 -8.95
N ASN A 293 26.68 -3.68 -9.92
CA ASN A 293 27.91 -4.23 -10.50
C ASN A 293 28.74 -3.15 -11.19
N ASP A 294 28.11 -2.26 -11.96
CA ASP A 294 28.79 -1.12 -12.58
C ASP A 294 29.37 -0.17 -11.51
N TYR A 295 28.61 0.17 -10.48
CA TYR A 295 29.09 1.00 -9.37
C TYR A 295 30.31 0.40 -8.67
N LEU A 296 30.28 -0.90 -8.36
CA LEU A 296 31.38 -1.61 -7.72
C LEU A 296 32.61 -1.67 -8.64
N ALA A 297 32.44 -1.88 -9.94
CA ALA A 297 33.54 -1.91 -10.92
C ALA A 297 34.25 -0.56 -11.04
N ARG A 298 33.51 0.56 -10.96
CA ARG A 298 34.07 1.92 -11.00
C ARG A 298 34.65 2.39 -9.67
N THR A 299 34.34 1.68 -8.60
CA THR A 299 34.69 2.07 -7.23
C THR A 299 35.51 0.98 -6.54
N PRO A 300 36.71 0.65 -7.04
CA PRO A 300 37.53 -0.39 -6.44
C PRO A 300 37.85 -0.03 -4.98
N HIS A 301 37.80 -1.03 -4.10
CA HIS A 301 38.00 -0.86 -2.66
C HIS A 301 39.25 -0.01 -2.38
N ARG A 302 39.04 1.14 -1.74
CA ARG A 302 40.08 1.93 -1.08
C ARG A 302 39.77 1.99 0.39
#